data_AF-A0A256A801-F1
#
_entry.id   AF-A0A256A801-F1
#
_cell.length_a   1.000
_cell.length_b   1.000
_cell.length_c   1.000
_cell.angle_alpha   90.00
_cell.angle_beta   90.00
_cell.angle_gamma   90.00
#
_symmetry.space_group_name_H-M   'P 1'
#
loop_
_entity.id
_entity.type
_entity.pdbx_description
1 polymer ?
#
loop_
_entity_poly.entity_id
_entity_poly.type
_entity_poly.pdbx_seq_one_letter_code
_entity_poly.pdbx_strand_id
1 'polypeptide(L)'
;MYLGSFINQYKKPIHIVYKNAVQEITIYFKPIGIHHFVSNQLLLMNESNNSLNLFEDFDSTMIAIFKIDNRDQQIEYLEKYWISKLNQKNELLRLEKIIQDIEKGEKIELIARKHNLSRQYINKIFSKYLGKNPTEYRRIHRFRKAIFTYKNEKKLTNLSYENLYFDQAHFNKDFKNFTNINPKLFFNHIDSEKPVIWFYAQ
;
A
#
# COMPACT_ATOMS: atom_id res chain seq x y z
N MET A 1 19.30 3.20 16.96
CA MET A 1 18.24 2.34 16.41
C MET A 1 17.15 3.23 15.87
N TYR A 2 16.90 3.22 14.56
CA TYR A 2 15.79 3.97 13.98
C TYR A 2 14.50 3.17 14.21
N LEU A 3 13.51 3.76 14.88
CA LEU A 3 12.33 3.03 15.37
C LEU A 3 11.21 2.91 14.32
N GLY A 4 11.27 3.68 13.24
CA GLY A 4 10.46 3.48 12.05
C GLY A 4 9.82 4.74 11.51
N SER A 5 9.55 4.75 10.20
CA SER A 5 8.74 5.76 9.53
C SER A 5 7.40 5.18 9.14
N PHE A 6 6.35 5.99 9.23
CA PHE A 6 5.13 5.73 8.48
C PHE A 6 5.27 6.26 7.07
N ILE A 7 4.83 5.50 6.09
CA ILE A 7 4.72 6.03 4.73
C ILE A 7 3.33 5.74 4.18
N ASN A 8 2.54 6.80 4.03
CA ASN A 8 1.14 6.73 3.58
C ASN A 8 0.92 7.31 2.17
N GLN A 9 1.82 8.20 1.72
CA GLN A 9 1.60 8.99 0.51
C GLN A 9 2.79 8.93 -0.45
N TYR A 10 2.84 7.90 -1.29
CA TYR A 10 3.71 7.89 -2.46
C TYR A 10 3.06 8.67 -3.60
N LYS A 11 3.57 9.86 -3.90
CA LYS A 11 3.29 10.57 -5.17
C LYS A 11 4.43 10.42 -6.18
N LYS A 12 5.62 10.03 -5.70
CA LYS A 12 6.85 9.84 -6.49
C LYS A 12 7.64 8.65 -5.91
N PRO A 13 8.57 8.06 -6.68
CA PRO A 13 9.50 7.06 -6.16
C PRO A 13 10.28 7.60 -4.95
N ILE A 14 10.48 6.75 -3.93
CA ILE A 14 11.37 7.05 -2.81
C ILE A 14 12.72 6.41 -3.08
N HIS A 15 13.77 7.23 -3.03
CA HIS A 15 15.14 6.77 -3.12
C HIS A 15 15.64 6.41 -1.72
N ILE A 16 16.04 5.15 -1.53
CA ILE A 16 16.59 4.63 -0.27
C ILE A 16 18.04 4.25 -0.55
N VAL A 17 18.96 4.76 0.29
CA VAL A 17 20.40 4.47 0.19
C VAL A 17 20.83 3.75 1.46
N TYR A 18 21.16 2.47 1.34
CA TYR A 18 21.75 1.69 2.42
C TYR A 18 23.27 1.92 2.43
N LYS A 19 23.80 2.51 3.50
CA LYS A 19 25.26 2.71 3.66
C LYS A 19 25.97 1.47 4.21
N ASN A 20 25.26 0.64 4.96
CA ASN A 20 25.75 -0.59 5.60
C ASN A 20 24.63 -1.63 5.61
N ALA A 21 24.93 -2.86 6.01
CA ALA A 21 23.90 -3.86 6.28
C ALA A 21 22.94 -3.34 7.39
N VAL A 22 21.64 -3.43 7.12
CA VAL A 22 20.58 -3.00 8.05
C VAL A 22 19.66 -4.19 8.30
N GLN A 23 19.38 -4.47 9.57
CA GLN A 23 18.28 -5.34 9.96
C GLN A 23 16.99 -4.52 9.93
N GLU A 24 16.05 -4.92 9.08
CA GLU A 24 14.79 -4.20 8.86
C GLU A 24 13.60 -5.15 9.02
N ILE A 25 12.54 -4.62 9.64
CA ILE A 25 11.22 -5.25 9.65
C ILE A 25 10.26 -4.27 9.01
N THR A 26 9.60 -4.72 7.94
CA THR A 26 8.58 -3.93 7.23
C THR A 26 7.21 -4.59 7.40
N ILE A 27 6.21 -3.80 7.78
CA ILE A 27 4.83 -4.26 7.97
C ILE A 27 3.95 -3.65 6.89
N TYR A 28 3.28 -4.51 6.11
CA TYR A 28 2.36 -4.09 5.06
C TYR A 28 0.92 -4.25 5.52
N PHE A 29 0.23 -3.13 5.75
CA PHE A 29 -1.21 -3.15 5.98
C PHE A 29 -1.96 -3.26 4.65
N LYS A 30 -3.05 -4.05 4.66
CA LYS A 30 -4.09 -3.96 3.62
C LYS A 30 -4.60 -2.52 3.52
N PRO A 31 -5.21 -2.12 2.38
CA PRO A 31 -5.90 -0.83 2.28
C PRO A 31 -6.78 -0.61 3.52
N ILE A 32 -6.68 0.58 4.11
CA ILE A 32 -7.33 1.01 5.36
C ILE A 32 -7.06 0.17 6.63
N GLY A 33 -6.29 -0.91 6.57
CA GLY A 33 -6.05 -1.82 7.70
C GLY A 33 -5.43 -1.15 8.92
N ILE A 34 -4.53 -0.18 8.69
CA ILE A 34 -3.91 0.60 9.77
C ILE A 34 -4.93 1.37 10.63
N HIS A 35 -6.10 1.73 10.09
CA HIS A 35 -7.11 2.49 10.83
C HIS A 35 -7.76 1.68 11.95
N HIS A 36 -7.59 0.36 11.99
CA HIS A 36 -7.97 -0.48 13.12
C HIS A 36 -7.05 -0.33 14.34
N PHE A 37 -5.86 0.24 14.16
CA PHE A 37 -4.84 0.35 15.22
C PHE A 37 -4.67 1.78 15.71
N VAL A 38 -5.26 2.76 15.02
CA VAL A 38 -5.03 4.18 15.28
C VAL A 38 -6.30 4.86 15.76
N SER A 39 -6.21 5.57 16.88
CA SER A 39 -7.31 6.38 17.42
C SER A 39 -7.47 7.70 16.66
N ASN A 40 -6.35 8.38 16.35
CA ASN A 40 -6.33 9.65 15.64
C ASN A 40 -5.71 9.54 14.23
N GLN A 41 -6.55 9.69 13.21
CA GLN A 41 -6.14 9.60 11.82
C GLN A 41 -5.12 10.65 11.38
N LEU A 42 -5.03 11.79 12.07
CA LEU A 42 -4.03 12.83 11.80
C LEU A 42 -2.59 12.31 11.98
N LEU A 43 -2.40 11.31 12.86
CA LEU A 43 -1.10 10.65 13.04
C LEU A 43 -0.61 10.00 11.74
N LEU A 44 -1.53 9.60 10.87
CA LEU A 44 -1.23 8.94 9.58
C LEU A 44 -1.02 9.95 8.44
N MET A 45 -1.29 11.24 8.67
CA MET A 45 -1.24 12.29 7.64
C MET A 45 0.04 13.12 7.71
N ASN A 46 0.79 13.06 8.81
CA ASN A 46 2.03 13.82 8.98
C ASN A 46 3.20 13.06 8.34
N GLU A 47 3.68 13.56 7.19
CA GLU A 47 4.87 13.03 6.50
C GLU A 47 6.19 13.27 7.28
N SER A 48 6.14 14.12 8.32
CA SER A 48 7.33 14.62 9.04
C SER A 48 7.62 13.95 10.38
N ASN A 49 6.77 13.03 10.86
CA ASN A 49 6.99 12.41 12.16
C ASN A 49 7.81 11.12 12.01
N ASN A 50 9.09 11.22 12.36
CA ASN A 50 10.07 10.14 12.38
C ASN A 50 9.83 9.08 13.48
N SER A 51 8.77 9.20 14.28
CA SER A 51 8.35 8.16 15.23
C SER A 51 6.86 7.92 15.11
N LEU A 52 6.52 6.70 14.68
CA LEU A 52 5.16 6.19 14.66
C LEU A 52 4.78 5.73 16.08
N ASN A 53 4.71 6.65 17.04
CA ASN A 53 4.27 6.30 18.40
C ASN A 53 2.76 6.12 18.44
N LEU A 54 2.32 4.94 17.96
CA LEU A 54 0.90 4.54 17.93
C LEU A 54 0.35 4.24 19.32
N PHE A 55 1.21 3.69 20.18
CA PHE A 55 0.87 3.23 21.52
C PHE A 55 1.99 3.62 22.50
N GLU A 56 1.65 3.81 23.76
CA GLU A 56 2.61 4.18 24.81
C GLU A 56 3.75 3.15 24.94
N ASP A 57 3.47 1.88 24.68
CA ASP A 57 4.41 0.77 24.77
C ASP A 57 5.06 0.39 23.42
N PHE A 58 4.82 1.16 22.35
CA PHE A 58 5.25 0.80 21.00
C PHE A 58 6.77 0.72 20.89
N ASP A 59 7.48 1.79 21.22
CA ASP A 59 8.94 1.85 21.10
C ASP A 59 9.63 0.76 21.94
N SER A 60 9.25 0.61 23.21
CA SER A 60 9.86 -0.37 24.12
C SER A 60 9.62 -1.81 23.65
N THR A 61 8.41 -2.11 23.19
CA THR A 61 8.05 -3.45 22.69
C THR A 61 8.75 -3.76 21.38
N MET A 62 8.79 -2.81 20.43
CA MET A 62 9.50 -3.00 19.17
C MET A 62 10.99 -3.22 19.41
N ILE A 63 11.64 -2.44 20.30
CA ILE A 63 13.05 -2.65 20.66
C ILE A 63 13.30 -4.07 21.18
N ALA A 64 12.41 -4.60 22.02
CA ALA A 64 12.53 -5.96 22.54
C ALA A 64 12.39 -7.00 21.42
N ILE A 65 11.39 -6.86 20.55
CA ILE A 65 11.14 -7.76 19.42
C ILE A 65 12.31 -7.75 18.43
N PHE A 66 12.86 -6.58 18.11
CA PHE A 66 14.00 -6.44 17.21
C PHE A 66 15.28 -7.13 17.70
N LYS A 67 15.43 -7.33 19.01
CA LYS A 67 16.58 -8.04 19.61
C LYS A 67 16.44 -9.56 19.60
N ILE A 68 15.30 -10.10 19.17
CA ILE A 68 15.09 -11.55 19.05
C ILE A 68 15.89 -12.05 17.85
N ASP A 69 16.87 -12.93 18.10
CA ASP A 69 17.74 -13.49 17.05
C ASP A 69 17.00 -14.48 16.13
N ASN A 70 16.04 -15.24 16.68
CA ASN A 70 15.25 -16.19 15.91
C ASN A 70 14.15 -15.46 15.12
N ARG A 71 14.21 -15.57 13.78
CA ARG A 71 13.29 -14.86 12.88
C ARG A 71 11.83 -15.29 13.05
N ASP A 72 11.57 -16.56 13.28
CA ASP A 72 10.20 -17.09 13.44
C ASP A 72 9.57 -16.59 14.75
N GLN A 73 10.33 -16.61 15.84
CA GLN A 73 9.91 -16.02 17.12
C GLN A 73 9.70 -14.51 16.98
N GLN A 74 10.59 -13.82 16.30
CA GLN A 74 10.45 -12.38 16.07
C GLN A 74 9.14 -12.04 15.35
N ILE A 75 8.77 -12.82 14.33
CA ILE A 75 7.49 -12.68 13.63
C ILE A 75 6.31 -12.98 14.58
N GLU A 76 6.38 -14.07 15.33
CA GLU A 76 5.33 -14.47 16.26
C GLU A 76 5.04 -13.39 17.32
N TYR A 77 6.07 -12.83 17.95
CA TYR A 77 5.91 -11.76 18.93
C TYR A 77 5.40 -10.46 18.29
N LEU A 78 5.83 -10.14 17.08
CA LEU A 78 5.33 -9.00 16.32
C LEU A 78 3.83 -9.15 16.05
N GLU A 79 3.39 -10.31 15.55
CA GLU A 79 1.98 -10.59 15.29
C GLU A 79 1.15 -10.55 16.57
N LYS A 80 1.61 -11.19 17.65
CA LYS A 80 0.96 -11.14 18.97
C LYS A 80 0.78 -9.71 19.46
N TYR A 81 1.81 -8.87 19.32
CA TYR A 81 1.72 -7.45 19.69
C TYR A 81 0.65 -6.73 18.89
N TRP A 82 0.69 -6.78 17.55
CA TRP A 82 -0.31 -6.09 16.73
C TRP A 82 -1.72 -6.62 16.99
N ILE A 83 -1.92 -7.93 17.09
CA ILE A 83 -3.24 -8.52 17.41
C ILE A 83 -3.75 -8.00 18.76
N SER A 84 -2.89 -7.88 19.78
CA SER A 84 -3.28 -7.32 21.08
C SER A 84 -3.76 -5.87 21.01
N LYS A 85 -3.32 -5.10 20.00
CA LYS A 85 -3.70 -3.71 19.75
C LYS A 85 -4.85 -3.57 18.74
N LEU A 86 -5.37 -4.68 18.21
CA LEU A 86 -6.42 -4.66 17.19
C LEU A 86 -7.73 -4.13 17.78
N ASN A 87 -8.22 -3.01 17.24
CA ASN A 87 -9.56 -2.51 17.51
C ASN A 87 -10.42 -2.60 16.24
N GLN A 88 -11.29 -3.62 16.20
CA GLN A 88 -12.13 -3.85 15.02
C GLN A 88 -13.26 -2.80 14.92
N LYS A 89 -13.00 -1.79 14.09
CA LYS A 89 -13.93 -0.73 13.75
C LYS A 89 -14.94 -1.18 12.70
N ASN A 90 -16.17 -1.45 13.13
CA ASN A 90 -17.25 -1.90 12.25
C ASN A 90 -17.58 -0.89 11.15
N GLU A 91 -17.34 0.40 11.37
CA GLU A 91 -17.53 1.44 10.37
C GLU A 91 -16.62 1.28 9.14
N LEU A 92 -15.50 0.57 9.28
CA LEU A 92 -14.55 0.32 8.18
C LEU A 92 -15.03 -0.81 7.26
N LEU A 93 -15.84 -1.76 7.74
CA LEU A 93 -16.31 -2.91 6.96
C LEU A 93 -17.06 -2.51 5.68
N ARG A 94 -17.84 -1.43 5.74
CA ARG A 94 -18.52 -0.90 4.54
C ARG A 94 -17.51 -0.32 3.54
N LEU A 95 -16.49 0.38 4.03
CA LEU A 95 -15.45 0.94 3.19
C LEU A 95 -14.59 -0.15 2.54
N GLU A 96 -14.32 -1.25 3.24
CA GLU A 96 -13.64 -2.43 2.67
C GLU A 96 -14.41 -2.97 1.46
N LYS A 97 -15.73 -3.11 1.56
CA LYS A 97 -16.58 -3.56 0.44
C LYS A 97 -16.53 -2.57 -0.74
N ILE A 98 -16.59 -1.27 -0.46
CA ILE A 98 -16.47 -0.23 -1.50
C ILE A 98 -15.10 -0.31 -2.19
N ILE A 99 -14.02 -0.52 -1.42
CA ILE A 99 -12.67 -0.72 -1.96
C ILE A 99 -12.64 -1.94 -2.88
N GLN A 100 -13.13 -3.09 -2.43
CA GLN A 100 -13.19 -4.31 -3.25
C GLN A 100 -13.94 -4.10 -4.56
N ASP A 101 -15.04 -3.36 -4.55
CA ASP A 101 -15.81 -3.06 -5.77
C ASP A 101 -15.01 -2.18 -6.75
N ILE A 102 -14.20 -1.25 -6.23
CA ILE A 102 -13.27 -0.46 -7.06
C ILE A 102 -12.16 -1.33 -7.64
N GLU A 103 -11.59 -2.23 -6.85
CA GLU A 103 -10.53 -3.16 -7.28
C GLU A 103 -11.02 -4.13 -8.37
N LYS A 104 -12.30 -4.52 -8.32
CA LYS A 104 -12.99 -5.27 -9.38
C LYS A 104 -13.23 -4.48 -10.67
N GLY A 105 -13.04 -3.16 -10.63
CA GLY A 105 -13.21 -2.28 -11.79
C GLY A 105 -14.61 -1.69 -11.96
N GLU A 106 -15.53 -1.86 -11.00
CA GLU A 106 -16.89 -1.33 -11.10
C GLU A 106 -16.87 0.21 -11.29
N LYS A 107 -17.82 0.78 -12.04
CA LYS A 107 -17.89 2.24 -12.20
C LYS A 107 -18.29 2.88 -10.87
N ILE A 108 -17.65 4.00 -10.48
CA ILE A 108 -17.93 4.70 -9.20
C ILE A 108 -19.42 5.02 -9.03
N GLU A 109 -20.13 5.29 -10.12
CA GLU A 109 -21.58 5.53 -10.09
C GLU A 109 -22.41 4.28 -9.74
N LEU A 110 -21.99 3.09 -10.21
CA LEU A 110 -22.64 1.83 -9.83
C LEU A 110 -22.35 1.49 -8.37
N ILE A 111 -21.12 1.72 -7.91
CA ILE A 111 -20.74 1.54 -6.50
C ILE A 111 -21.55 2.48 -5.60
N ALA A 112 -21.69 3.74 -6.00
CA ALA A 112 -22.51 4.72 -5.30
C ALA A 112 -23.97 4.24 -5.13
N ARG A 113 -24.59 3.75 -6.22
CA ARG A 113 -25.95 3.18 -6.17
C ARG A 113 -26.02 1.92 -5.31
N LYS A 114 -25.12 0.96 -5.53
CA LYS A 114 -25.03 -0.32 -4.80
C LYS A 114 -24.95 -0.13 -3.29
N HIS A 115 -24.20 0.88 -2.87
CA HIS A 115 -24.01 1.19 -1.45
C HIS A 115 -24.96 2.26 -0.95
N ASN A 116 -25.93 2.79 -1.71
CA ASN A 116 -26.79 3.91 -1.28
C ASN A 116 -25.98 5.13 -0.77
N LEU A 117 -24.99 5.56 -1.55
CA LEU A 117 -24.10 6.69 -1.25
C LEU A 117 -24.04 7.67 -2.42
N SER A 118 -23.64 8.90 -2.16
CA SER A 118 -23.27 9.84 -3.23
C SER A 118 -21.83 9.61 -3.69
N ARG A 119 -21.54 9.95 -4.96
CA ARG A 119 -20.15 9.95 -5.49
C ARG A 119 -19.23 10.86 -4.65
N GLN A 120 -19.77 11.99 -4.20
CA GLN A 120 -19.05 12.95 -3.35
C GLN A 120 -18.67 12.34 -2.00
N TYR A 121 -19.58 11.55 -1.39
CA TYR A 121 -19.28 10.85 -0.15
C TYR A 121 -18.21 9.78 -0.35
N ILE A 122 -18.26 9.01 -1.44
CA ILE A 122 -17.19 8.05 -1.78
C ILE A 122 -15.85 8.75 -1.94
N ASN A 123 -15.80 9.89 -2.65
CA ASN A 123 -14.58 10.70 -2.74
C ASN A 123 -14.08 11.14 -1.36
N LYS A 124 -14.99 11.62 -0.49
CA LYS A 124 -14.66 12.08 0.86
C LYS A 124 -14.05 10.97 1.72
N ILE A 125 -14.65 9.78 1.74
CA ILE A 125 -14.13 8.66 2.55
C ILE A 125 -12.82 8.10 1.99
N PHE A 126 -12.62 8.10 0.67
CA PHE A 126 -11.35 7.72 0.05
C PHE A 126 -10.24 8.70 0.40
N SER A 127 -10.48 10.01 0.23
CA SER A 127 -9.51 11.03 0.61
C SER A 127 -9.18 10.97 2.10
N LYS A 128 -10.19 10.73 2.95
CA LYS A 128 -10.00 10.55 4.39
C LYS A 128 -9.09 9.35 4.66
N TYR A 129 -9.53 8.12 4.33
CA TYR A 129 -8.90 6.89 4.79
C TYR A 129 -7.71 6.39 3.95
N LEU A 130 -7.61 6.80 2.69
CA LEU A 130 -6.54 6.36 1.79
C LEU A 130 -5.64 7.51 1.32
N GLY A 131 -5.97 8.75 1.70
CA GLY A 131 -5.24 9.96 1.29
C GLY A 131 -5.30 10.24 -0.22
N LYS A 132 -6.23 9.59 -0.93
CA LYS A 132 -6.33 9.61 -2.41
C LYS A 132 -7.79 9.52 -2.81
N ASN A 133 -8.13 10.07 -3.95
CA ASN A 133 -9.48 9.87 -4.48
C ASN A 133 -9.66 8.44 -5.07
N PRO A 134 -10.91 7.99 -5.28
CA PRO A 134 -11.22 6.66 -5.82
C PRO A 134 -10.56 6.36 -7.17
N THR A 135 -10.42 7.36 -8.03
CA THR A 135 -9.82 7.23 -9.36
C THR A 135 -8.31 7.03 -9.26
N GLU A 136 -7.63 7.82 -8.43
CA GLU A 136 -6.19 7.67 -8.15
C GLU A 136 -5.89 6.31 -7.51
N TYR A 137 -6.68 5.93 -6.51
CA TYR A 137 -6.55 4.62 -5.87
C TYR A 137 -6.67 3.49 -6.90
N ARG A 138 -7.67 3.55 -7.80
CA ARG A 138 -7.83 2.56 -8.88
C ARG A 138 -6.60 2.49 -9.79
N ARG A 139 -6.04 3.63 -10.18
CA ARG A 139 -4.83 3.68 -11.02
C ARG A 139 -3.66 2.98 -10.33
N ILE A 140 -3.45 3.25 -9.04
CA ILE A 140 -2.40 2.62 -8.23
C ILE A 140 -2.65 1.12 -8.07
N HIS A 141 -3.89 0.71 -7.80
CA HIS A 141 -4.25 -0.70 -7.69
C HIS A 141 -3.93 -1.45 -8.98
N ARG A 142 -4.37 -0.93 -10.15
CA ARG A 142 -4.05 -1.54 -11.45
C ARG A 142 -2.55 -1.64 -11.69
N PHE A 143 -1.80 -0.58 -11.38
CA PHE A 143 -0.35 -0.57 -11.52
C PHE A 143 0.31 -1.66 -10.67
N ARG A 144 -0.03 -1.74 -9.37
CA ARG A 144 0.51 -2.77 -8.46
C ARG A 144 0.11 -4.18 -8.89
N LYS A 145 -1.16 -4.37 -9.30
CA LYS A 145 -1.67 -5.64 -9.80
C LYS A 145 -0.93 -6.08 -11.06
N ALA A 146 -0.67 -5.16 -12.00
CA ALA A 146 0.10 -5.48 -13.20
C ALA A 146 1.53 -5.94 -12.89
N ILE A 147 2.18 -5.40 -11.85
CA ILE A 147 3.50 -5.87 -11.46
C ILE A 147 3.44 -7.28 -10.88
N PHE A 148 2.41 -7.59 -10.08
CA PHE A 148 2.21 -8.93 -9.56
C PHE A 148 1.91 -9.93 -10.69
N THR A 149 1.01 -9.58 -11.61
CA THR A 149 0.63 -10.40 -12.76
C THR A 149 1.79 -10.63 -13.73
N TYR A 150 2.77 -9.70 -13.78
CA TYR A 150 3.98 -9.86 -14.59
C TYR A 150 4.77 -11.14 -14.27
N LYS A 151 4.61 -11.72 -13.08
CA LYS A 151 5.21 -13.04 -12.76
C LYS A 151 4.83 -14.11 -13.78
N ASN A 152 3.57 -14.12 -14.19
CA ASN A 152 2.98 -15.19 -15.02
C ASN A 152 2.73 -14.75 -16.47
N GLU A 153 2.58 -13.44 -16.73
CA GLU A 153 2.34 -12.90 -18.07
C GLU A 153 3.35 -11.79 -18.39
N LYS A 154 4.21 -12.00 -19.39
CA LYS A 154 5.30 -11.08 -19.74
C LYS A 154 4.94 -10.11 -20.88
N LYS A 155 3.87 -10.38 -21.62
CA LYS A 155 3.42 -9.53 -22.74
C LYS A 155 2.66 -8.32 -22.22
N LEU A 156 3.19 -7.13 -22.47
CA LEU A 156 2.61 -5.86 -22.00
C LEU A 156 1.17 -5.62 -22.50
N THR A 157 0.84 -6.11 -23.69
CA THR A 157 -0.54 -6.06 -24.22
C THR A 157 -1.50 -6.87 -23.36
N ASN A 158 -1.12 -8.10 -23.00
CA ASN A 158 -1.94 -9.00 -22.20
C ASN A 158 -2.08 -8.45 -20.77
N LEU A 159 -0.98 -7.97 -20.19
CA LEU A 159 -0.99 -7.28 -18.89
C LEU A 159 -1.94 -6.08 -18.87
N SER A 160 -1.98 -5.30 -19.96
CA SER A 160 -2.93 -4.19 -20.08
C SER A 160 -4.37 -4.69 -19.95
N TYR A 161 -4.76 -5.70 -20.73
CA TYR A 161 -6.11 -6.23 -20.72
C TYR A 161 -6.49 -6.89 -19.39
N GLU A 162 -5.62 -7.73 -18.82
CA GLU A 162 -5.88 -8.45 -17.57
C GLU A 162 -5.97 -7.54 -16.33
N ASN A 163 -5.33 -6.36 -16.39
CA ASN A 163 -5.29 -5.41 -15.29
C ASN A 163 -6.20 -4.20 -15.51
N LEU A 164 -7.24 -4.34 -16.34
CA LEU A 164 -8.32 -3.35 -16.51
C LEU A 164 -7.83 -2.00 -17.07
N TYR A 165 -6.79 -2.03 -17.90
CA TYR A 165 -6.44 -0.89 -18.75
C TYR A 165 -7.27 -0.93 -20.02
N PHE A 166 -7.48 0.25 -20.61
CA PHE A 166 -8.26 0.37 -21.84
C PHE A 166 -7.49 -0.21 -23.03
N ASP A 167 -6.21 0.14 -23.11
CA ASP A 167 -5.26 -0.32 -24.12
C ASP A 167 -3.82 -0.19 -23.59
N GLN A 168 -2.86 -0.68 -24.37
CA GLN A 168 -1.44 -0.59 -24.03
C GLN A 168 -0.95 0.87 -23.92
N ALA A 169 -1.56 1.83 -24.62
CA ALA A 169 -1.17 3.24 -24.52
C ALA A 169 -1.53 3.84 -23.15
N HIS A 170 -2.73 3.54 -22.64
CA HIS A 170 -3.16 3.89 -21.29
C HIS A 170 -2.26 3.22 -20.23
N PHE A 171 -1.94 1.94 -20.41
CA PHE A 171 -0.98 1.23 -19.56
C PHE A 171 0.39 1.93 -19.52
N ASN A 172 0.98 2.19 -20.70
CA ASN A 172 2.28 2.86 -20.81
C ASN A 172 2.26 4.24 -20.15
N LYS A 173 1.18 5.02 -20.32
CA LYS A 173 1.01 6.34 -19.72
C LYS A 173 0.98 6.27 -18.20
N ASP A 174 0.17 5.38 -17.63
CA ASP A 174 0.08 5.22 -16.18
C ASP A 174 1.42 4.76 -15.57
N PHE A 175 2.10 3.78 -16.18
CA PHE A 175 3.43 3.34 -15.74
C PHE A 175 4.44 4.47 -15.75
N LYS A 176 4.57 5.20 -16.88
CA LYS A 176 5.49 6.33 -16.99
C LYS A 176 5.20 7.41 -15.95
N ASN A 177 3.92 7.66 -15.64
CA ASN A 177 3.53 8.62 -14.60
C ASN A 177 3.96 8.17 -13.19
N PHE A 178 3.95 6.86 -12.90
CA PHE A 178 4.32 6.34 -11.58
C PHE A 178 5.82 6.12 -11.40
N THR A 179 6.53 5.72 -12.46
CA THR A 179 7.93 5.27 -12.38
C THR A 179 8.93 6.18 -13.09
N ASN A 180 8.45 7.18 -13.83
CA ASN A 180 9.23 8.02 -14.76
C ASN A 180 9.88 7.26 -15.93
N ILE A 181 9.65 5.96 -16.08
CA ILE A 181 10.21 5.13 -17.16
C ILE A 181 9.12 4.32 -17.86
N ASN A 182 9.40 3.87 -19.08
CA ASN A 182 8.45 3.04 -19.81
C ASN A 182 8.35 1.62 -19.18
N PRO A 183 7.23 0.90 -19.35
CA PRO A 183 7.03 -0.39 -18.70
C PRO A 183 8.06 -1.44 -19.10
N LYS A 184 8.49 -1.49 -20.37
CA LYS A 184 9.46 -2.48 -20.84
C LYS A 184 10.78 -2.35 -20.08
N LEU A 185 11.29 -1.12 -19.96
CA LEU A 185 12.48 -0.85 -19.16
C LEU A 185 12.23 -1.16 -17.68
N PHE A 186 11.10 -0.73 -17.12
CA PHE A 186 10.76 -1.02 -15.73
C PHE A 186 10.82 -2.52 -15.42
N PHE A 187 10.14 -3.33 -16.21
CA PHE A 187 10.05 -4.77 -15.99
C PHE A 187 11.36 -5.53 -16.19
N ASN A 188 12.31 -4.96 -16.93
CA ASN A 188 13.66 -5.53 -17.08
C ASN A 188 14.57 -5.27 -15.87
N HIS A 189 14.25 -4.29 -15.03
CA HIS A 189 15.10 -3.84 -13.91
C HIS A 189 14.51 -4.19 -12.54
N ILE A 190 13.40 -4.92 -12.49
CA ILE A 190 12.79 -5.35 -11.25
C ILE A 190 12.96 -6.84 -11.03
N ASP A 191 13.18 -7.22 -9.79
CA ASP A 191 12.94 -8.57 -9.32
C ASP A 191 11.45 -8.72 -9.02
N SER A 192 10.70 -9.26 -10.00
CA SER A 192 9.26 -9.44 -9.84
C SER A 192 8.90 -10.51 -8.82
N GLU A 193 9.82 -11.38 -8.38
CA GLU A 193 9.52 -12.48 -7.46
C GLU A 193 9.28 -12.00 -6.03
N LYS A 194 9.91 -10.89 -5.63
CA LYS A 194 9.80 -10.32 -4.29
C LYS A 194 8.51 -9.50 -4.09
N PRO A 195 7.94 -9.50 -2.87
CA PRO A 195 6.76 -8.67 -2.54
C PRO A 195 7.08 -7.17 -2.53
N VAL A 196 8.35 -6.82 -2.35
CA VAL A 196 8.88 -5.45 -2.44
C VAL A 196 9.69 -5.34 -3.72
N ILE A 197 9.23 -4.47 -4.61
CA ILE A 197 9.89 -4.22 -5.89
C ILE A 197 10.94 -3.14 -5.67
N TRP A 198 12.19 -3.55 -5.58
CA TRP A 198 13.33 -2.65 -5.54
C TRP A 198 13.73 -2.28 -6.96
N PHE A 199 13.82 -0.98 -7.21
CA PHE A 199 14.45 -0.47 -8.42
C PHE A 199 15.89 -0.10 -8.08
N TYR A 200 16.84 -0.93 -8.52
CA TYR A 200 18.24 -0.63 -8.37
C TYR A 200 18.64 0.33 -9.49
N ALA A 201 18.80 1.61 -9.17
CA ALA A 201 19.41 2.55 -10.11
C ALA A 201 20.88 2.13 -10.30
N GLN A 202 21.27 1.89 -11.54
CA GLN A 202 22.68 1.72 -11.94
C GLN A 202 23.39 3.07 -11.95
#